data_AF-A0AAJ2ES72-F1
#
_entry.id   AF-A0AAJ2ES72-F1
#
_cell.length_a   1.000
_cell.length_b   1.000
_cell.length_c   1.000
_cell.angle_alpha   90.00
_cell.angle_beta   90.00
_cell.angle_gamma   90.00
#
_symmetry.space_group_name_H-M   'P 1'
#
loop_
_entity.id
_entity.type
_entity.pdbx_description
1 polymer ?
#
loop_
_entity_poly.entity_id
_entity_poly.type
_entity_poly.pdbx_seq_one_letter_code
_entity_poly.pdbx_strand_id
1 'polypeptide(L)'
;MTCYFSPSEKAFYDTAIPVEIPADAVRVSEEEQAALLEAINGGGSFEMVSGRPVAIPYVASFEEKKAAKIASVNQLLAVKMATGYQLPGGLHIAVNDSVERRLTSMGTTAGFAVLGIAAWPDEYKRGWITETNVRYPLPKPEDGVALATAVGTFSAALIQYARDVKDLILATDDDETLAAININDGWPE
;
A
#
# COMPACT_ATOMS: atom_id res chain seq x y z
N MET A 1 -26.98 -34.41 6.56
CA MET A 1 -26.43 -33.92 7.85
C MET A 1 -27.42 -32.88 8.37
N THR A 2 -27.76 -32.85 9.66
CA THR A 2 -28.77 -31.89 10.17
C THR A 2 -28.06 -30.83 10.99
N CYS A 3 -27.91 -29.64 10.42
CA CYS A 3 -27.26 -28.52 11.07
C CYS A 3 -28.26 -27.65 11.84
N TYR A 4 -27.85 -27.19 13.01
CA TYR A 4 -28.57 -26.26 13.86
C TYR A 4 -27.68 -25.05 14.14
N PHE A 5 -28.26 -23.87 14.26
CA PHE A 5 -27.56 -22.64 14.64
C PHE A 5 -28.16 -22.12 15.94
N SER A 6 -27.33 -21.91 16.97
CA SER A 6 -27.73 -21.23 18.21
C SER A 6 -27.40 -19.74 18.11
N PRO A 7 -28.41 -18.85 18.14
CA PRO A 7 -28.20 -17.41 18.14
C PRO A 7 -27.48 -16.90 19.40
N SER A 8 -27.73 -17.51 20.57
CA SER A 8 -27.10 -17.10 21.84
C SER A 8 -25.63 -17.48 21.90
N GLU A 9 -25.28 -18.70 21.45
CA GLU A 9 -23.90 -19.18 21.43
C GLU A 9 -23.13 -18.78 20.16
N LYS A 10 -23.83 -18.26 19.15
CA LYS A 10 -23.29 -17.89 17.82
C LYS A 10 -22.52 -19.04 17.16
N ALA A 11 -23.01 -20.26 17.34
CA ALA A 11 -22.33 -21.48 16.95
C ALA A 11 -23.25 -22.45 16.20
N PHE A 12 -22.64 -23.30 15.38
CA PHE A 12 -23.33 -24.38 14.67
C PHE A 12 -23.19 -25.70 15.43
N TYR A 13 -24.27 -26.48 15.43
CA TYR A 13 -24.35 -27.80 16.03
C TYR A 13 -24.79 -28.81 14.98
N ASP A 14 -24.26 -30.02 15.06
CA ASP A 14 -24.68 -31.12 14.23
C ASP A 14 -25.10 -32.29 15.11
N THR A 15 -26.28 -32.83 14.82
CA THR A 15 -26.83 -34.05 15.43
C THR A 15 -25.94 -35.29 15.31
N ALA A 16 -24.98 -35.31 14.37
CA ALA A 16 -24.00 -36.40 14.26
C ALA A 16 -22.91 -36.35 15.35
N ILE A 17 -22.75 -35.21 16.02
CA ILE A 17 -21.77 -35.01 17.10
C ILE A 17 -22.52 -35.11 18.44
N PRO A 18 -22.07 -35.95 19.41
CA PRO A 18 -22.76 -36.15 20.69
C PRO A 18 -22.52 -34.98 21.64
N VAL A 19 -23.06 -33.81 21.28
CA VAL A 19 -23.05 -32.58 22.06
C VAL A 19 -24.50 -32.15 22.30
N GLU A 20 -24.79 -31.62 23.49
CA GLU A 20 -26.11 -31.09 23.81
C GLU A 20 -26.42 -29.90 22.90
N ILE A 21 -27.53 -29.97 22.15
CA ILE A 21 -27.97 -28.89 21.27
C ILE A 21 -28.72 -27.86 22.13
N PRO A 22 -28.32 -26.58 22.12
CA PRO A 22 -28.99 -25.54 22.89
C PRO A 22 -30.48 -25.42 22.56
N ALA A 23 -31.30 -25.07 23.55
CA ALA A 23 -32.75 -24.98 23.40
C ALA A 23 -33.21 -23.88 22.43
N ASP A 24 -32.36 -22.87 22.19
CA ASP A 24 -32.59 -21.79 21.24
C ASP A 24 -32.08 -22.11 19.83
N ALA A 25 -31.49 -23.29 19.62
CA ALA A 25 -30.91 -23.66 18.35
C ALA A 25 -31.98 -23.94 17.30
N VAL A 26 -31.86 -23.27 16.16
CA VAL A 26 -32.79 -23.37 15.04
C VAL A 26 -32.17 -24.24 13.96
N ARG A 27 -32.93 -25.18 13.41
CA ARG A 27 -32.48 -25.97 12.27
C ARG A 27 -32.28 -25.06 11.06
N VAL A 28 -31.11 -25.13 10.45
CA VAL A 28 -30.74 -24.37 9.24
C VAL A 28 -30.47 -25.32 8.07
N SER A 29 -30.73 -24.85 6.85
CA SER A 29 -30.32 -25.54 5.62
C SER A 29 -28.81 -25.38 5.38
N GLU A 30 -28.26 -26.17 4.47
CA GLU A 30 -26.85 -26.02 4.06
C GLU A 30 -26.59 -24.64 3.41
N GLU A 31 -27.56 -24.09 2.67
CA GLU A 31 -27.48 -22.75 2.09
C GLU A 31 -27.51 -21.65 3.16
N GLU A 32 -28.40 -21.76 4.15
CA GLU A 32 -28.49 -20.82 5.28
C GLU A 32 -27.19 -20.86 6.11
N GLN A 33 -26.65 -22.07 6.36
CA GLN A 33 -25.38 -22.26 7.03
C GLN A 33 -24.22 -21.60 6.26
N ALA A 34 -24.14 -21.82 4.93
CA ALA A 34 -23.10 -21.23 4.10
C ALA A 34 -23.17 -19.69 4.12
N ALA A 35 -24.36 -19.11 3.98
CA ALA A 35 -24.57 -17.66 4.01
C ALA A 35 -24.19 -17.05 5.38
N LEU A 36 -24.55 -17.71 6.48
CA LEU A 36 -24.19 -17.27 7.84
C LEU A 36 -22.67 -17.33 8.06
N LEU A 37 -22.02 -18.41 7.62
CA LEU A 37 -20.56 -18.53 7.70
C LEU A 37 -19.86 -17.45 6.85
N GLU A 38 -20.35 -17.20 5.65
CA GLU A 38 -19.81 -16.15 4.77
C GLU A 38 -19.94 -14.77 5.41
N ALA A 39 -21.12 -14.42 5.93
CA ALA A 39 -21.33 -13.17 6.63
C ALA A 39 -20.41 -13.04 7.86
N ILE A 40 -20.38 -14.04 8.75
CA ILE A 40 -19.56 -14.00 9.98
C ILE A 40 -18.07 -13.90 9.65
N ASN A 41 -17.56 -14.73 8.73
CA ASN A 41 -16.15 -14.71 8.34
C ASN A 41 -15.79 -13.42 7.59
N GLY A 42 -16.75 -12.81 6.90
CA GLY A 42 -16.62 -11.51 6.23
C GLY A 42 -16.75 -10.30 7.14
N GLY A 43 -16.89 -10.48 8.47
CA GLY A 43 -17.09 -9.38 9.43
C GLY A 43 -18.52 -8.85 9.49
N GLY A 44 -19.46 -9.51 8.83
CA GLY A 44 -20.89 -9.26 8.88
C GLY A 44 -21.53 -9.78 10.15
N SER A 45 -22.85 -9.83 10.14
CA SER A 45 -23.65 -10.25 11.29
C SER A 45 -24.82 -11.14 10.84
N PHE A 46 -25.74 -11.38 11.75
CA PHE A 46 -27.00 -12.05 11.45
C PHE A 46 -28.10 -11.42 12.30
N GLU A 47 -29.33 -11.56 11.84
CA GLU A 47 -30.53 -11.18 12.60
C GLU A 47 -31.53 -12.33 12.64
N MET A 48 -32.42 -12.31 13.63
CA MET A 48 -33.48 -13.31 13.75
C MET A 48 -34.77 -12.77 13.11
N VAL A 49 -35.10 -13.22 11.91
CA VAL A 49 -36.34 -12.86 11.20
C VAL A 49 -37.31 -14.03 11.28
N SER A 50 -38.48 -13.82 11.88
CA SER A 50 -39.51 -14.86 12.03
C SER A 50 -38.99 -16.16 12.65
N GLY A 51 -38.08 -16.05 13.62
CA GLY A 51 -37.47 -17.19 14.31
C GLY A 51 -36.39 -17.93 13.51
N ARG A 52 -35.91 -17.37 12.39
CA ARG A 52 -34.80 -17.91 11.61
C ARG A 52 -33.61 -16.95 11.56
N PRO A 53 -32.38 -17.45 11.62
CA PRO A 53 -31.19 -16.63 11.41
C PRO A 53 -31.08 -16.25 9.93
N VAL A 54 -31.03 -14.95 9.66
CA VAL A 54 -30.77 -14.38 8.33
C VAL A 54 -29.41 -13.70 8.38
N ALA A 55 -28.52 -14.11 7.47
CA ALA A 55 -27.19 -13.53 7.35
C ALA A 55 -27.26 -12.08 6.86
N ILE A 56 -26.50 -11.19 7.50
CA ILE A 56 -26.31 -9.81 7.09
C ILE A 56 -24.85 -9.67 6.67
N PRO A 57 -24.55 -9.66 5.35
CA PRO A 57 -23.19 -9.43 4.87
C PRO A 57 -22.68 -8.08 5.35
N TYR A 58 -21.39 -8.03 5.69
CA TYR A 58 -20.73 -6.76 5.92
C TYR A 58 -20.62 -5.99 4.60
N VAL A 59 -21.04 -4.73 4.63
CA VAL A 59 -20.85 -3.78 3.54
C VAL A 59 -20.03 -2.65 4.10
N ALA A 60 -18.80 -2.51 3.60
CA ALA A 60 -17.94 -1.40 3.96
C ALA A 60 -18.64 -0.07 3.67
N SER A 61 -18.63 0.81 4.64
CA SER A 61 -19.08 2.20 4.48
C SER A 61 -18.22 2.92 3.44
N PHE A 62 -18.75 4.01 2.89
CA PHE A 62 -18.03 4.84 1.93
C PHE A 62 -16.68 5.35 2.49
N GLU A 63 -16.66 5.76 3.76
CA GLU A 63 -15.44 6.21 4.44
C GLU A 63 -14.41 5.08 4.61
N GLU A 64 -14.85 3.86 4.90
CA GLU A 64 -13.95 2.69 4.95
C GLU A 64 -13.36 2.37 3.58
N LYS A 65 -14.15 2.49 2.50
CA LYS A 65 -13.65 2.33 1.13
C LYS A 65 -12.63 3.40 0.76
N LYS A 66 -12.87 4.68 1.13
CA LYS A 66 -11.90 5.77 0.96
C LYS A 66 -10.60 5.47 1.70
N ALA A 67 -10.70 5.13 2.98
CA ALA A 67 -9.54 4.82 3.81
C ALA A 67 -8.72 3.64 3.25
N ALA A 68 -9.40 2.58 2.81
CA ALA A 68 -8.76 1.43 2.17
C ALA A 68 -8.02 1.83 0.89
N LYS A 69 -8.64 2.66 0.03
CA LYS A 69 -8.02 3.11 -1.21
C LYS A 69 -6.81 4.03 -0.98
N ILE A 70 -6.88 4.92 0.01
CA ILE A 70 -5.74 5.74 0.48
C ILE A 70 -4.61 4.84 0.99
N ALA A 71 -4.93 3.79 1.75
CA ALA A 71 -3.93 2.82 2.22
C ALA A 71 -3.24 2.12 1.04
N SER A 72 -3.98 1.74 -0.01
CA SER A 72 -3.40 1.18 -1.24
C SER A 72 -2.47 2.16 -1.96
N VAL A 73 -2.82 3.46 -2.04
CA VAL A 73 -1.91 4.48 -2.61
C VAL A 73 -0.60 4.58 -1.82
N ASN A 74 -0.67 4.58 -0.50
CA ASN A 74 0.54 4.61 0.34
C ASN A 74 1.38 3.33 0.17
N GLN A 75 0.75 2.17 0.00
CA GLN A 75 1.45 0.92 -0.27
C GLN A 75 2.16 0.95 -1.62
N LEU A 76 1.50 1.47 -2.67
CA LEU A 76 2.11 1.63 -4.00
C LEU A 76 3.29 2.61 -3.96
N LEU A 77 3.13 3.76 -3.28
CA LEU A 77 4.23 4.70 -3.06
C LEU A 77 5.42 4.00 -2.39
N ALA A 78 5.19 3.22 -1.34
CA ALA A 78 6.25 2.50 -0.65
C ALA A 78 6.97 1.50 -1.57
N VAL A 79 6.24 0.75 -2.40
CA VAL A 79 6.83 -0.16 -3.40
C VAL A 79 7.66 0.60 -4.44
N LYS A 80 7.18 1.74 -4.94
CA LYS A 80 7.89 2.57 -5.91
C LYS A 80 9.18 3.16 -5.30
N MET A 81 9.10 3.69 -4.09
CA MET A 81 10.27 4.20 -3.35
C MET A 81 11.29 3.08 -3.07
N ALA A 82 10.82 1.88 -2.71
CA ALA A 82 11.67 0.71 -2.49
C ALA A 82 12.33 0.17 -3.76
N THR A 83 11.74 0.40 -4.94
CA THR A 83 12.37 0.07 -6.23
C THR A 83 13.60 0.93 -6.50
N GLY A 84 13.59 2.17 -5.98
CA GLY A 84 14.66 3.14 -6.15
C GLY A 84 14.64 3.85 -7.51
N TYR A 85 15.53 4.84 -7.66
CA TYR A 85 15.73 5.53 -8.93
C TYR A 85 16.57 4.68 -9.86
N GLN A 86 16.04 4.36 -11.05
CA GLN A 86 16.74 3.53 -12.03
C GLN A 86 17.79 4.31 -12.79
N LEU A 87 18.96 3.69 -12.95
CA LEU A 87 20.08 4.17 -13.72
C LEU A 87 20.34 3.25 -14.93
N PRO A 88 21.03 3.74 -15.97
CA PRO A 88 21.43 2.90 -17.10
C PRO A 88 22.19 1.64 -16.66
N GLY A 89 21.98 0.54 -17.39
CA GLY A 89 22.61 -0.74 -17.08
C GLY A 89 21.94 -1.54 -15.96
N GLY A 90 20.68 -1.24 -15.64
CA GLY A 90 19.93 -1.95 -14.61
C GLY A 90 20.40 -1.66 -13.18
N LEU A 91 21.08 -0.54 -12.99
CA LEU A 91 21.50 -0.06 -11.68
C LEU A 91 20.35 0.71 -11.02
N HIS A 92 20.36 0.79 -9.70
CA HIS A 92 19.38 1.56 -8.95
C HIS A 92 19.98 2.25 -7.73
N ILE A 93 19.44 3.42 -7.43
CA ILE A 93 19.77 4.21 -6.26
C ILE A 93 18.62 4.10 -5.27
N ALA A 94 18.93 3.66 -4.05
CA ALA A 94 17.94 3.59 -2.98
C ALA A 94 17.31 4.97 -2.75
N VAL A 95 15.99 5.03 -2.58
CA VAL A 95 15.30 6.25 -2.20
C VAL A 95 14.87 6.11 -0.73
N ASN A 96 15.73 6.58 0.16
CA ASN A 96 15.49 6.64 1.61
C ASN A 96 16.28 7.79 2.24
N ASP A 97 15.89 8.19 3.46
CA ASP A 97 16.43 9.35 4.17
C ASP A 97 17.97 9.37 4.23
N SER A 98 18.61 8.22 4.44
CA SER A 98 20.07 8.13 4.56
C SER A 98 20.75 8.41 3.22
N VAL A 99 20.24 7.84 2.13
CA VAL A 99 20.76 8.05 0.78
C VAL A 99 20.47 9.46 0.29
N GLU A 100 19.24 9.95 0.46
CA GLU A 100 18.87 11.31 0.04
C GLU A 100 19.69 12.37 0.76
N ARG A 101 19.92 12.23 2.07
CA ARG A 101 20.78 13.14 2.83
C ARG A 101 22.22 13.13 2.31
N ARG A 102 22.77 11.96 2.01
CA ARG A 102 24.14 11.82 1.47
C ARG A 102 24.24 12.36 0.05
N LEU A 103 23.24 12.12 -0.80
CA LEU A 103 23.14 12.68 -2.14
C LEU A 103 23.02 14.21 -2.11
N THR A 104 22.24 14.75 -1.18
CA THR A 104 22.13 16.21 -0.98
C THR A 104 23.47 16.82 -0.57
N SER A 105 24.18 16.19 0.37
CA SER A 105 25.53 16.62 0.79
C SER A 105 26.54 16.55 -0.37
N MET A 106 26.51 15.47 -1.15
CA MET A 106 27.36 15.30 -2.33
C MET A 106 27.00 16.32 -3.42
N GLY A 107 25.72 16.50 -3.73
CA GLY A 107 25.22 17.46 -4.71
C GLY A 107 25.56 18.90 -4.35
N THR A 108 25.52 19.26 -3.06
CA THR A 108 25.97 20.57 -2.57
C THR A 108 27.48 20.77 -2.80
N THR A 109 28.28 19.77 -2.44
CA THR A 109 29.74 19.80 -2.67
C THR A 109 30.07 19.89 -4.16
N ALA A 110 29.33 19.15 -4.98
CA ALA A 110 29.44 19.16 -6.42
C ALA A 110 29.08 20.54 -6.99
N GLY A 111 28.01 21.17 -6.51
CA GLY A 111 27.63 22.53 -6.87
C GLY A 111 28.72 23.56 -6.55
N PHE A 112 29.34 23.48 -5.37
CA PHE A 112 30.49 24.34 -5.05
C PHE A 112 31.70 24.08 -5.94
N ALA A 113 31.92 22.83 -6.35
CA ALA A 113 33.00 22.51 -7.28
C ALA A 113 32.74 23.03 -8.70
N VAL A 114 31.50 22.94 -9.20
CA VAL A 114 31.09 23.57 -10.47
C VAL A 114 31.32 25.08 -10.46
N LEU A 115 31.03 25.74 -9.33
CA LEU A 115 31.25 27.17 -9.15
C LEU A 115 32.72 27.56 -8.89
N GLY A 116 33.64 26.58 -8.81
CA GLY A 116 35.06 26.81 -8.51
C GLY A 116 35.36 27.23 -7.07
N ILE A 117 34.40 27.07 -6.15
CA ILE A 117 34.54 27.39 -4.72
C ILE A 117 35.32 26.28 -3.99
N ALA A 118 35.20 25.04 -4.44
CA ALA A 118 35.88 23.87 -3.87
C ALA A 118 36.43 22.97 -4.97
N ALA A 119 37.40 22.11 -4.64
CA ALA A 119 37.83 21.04 -5.54
C ALA A 119 36.82 19.88 -5.49
N TRP A 120 36.57 19.22 -6.62
CA TRP A 120 35.81 17.97 -6.63
C TRP A 120 36.64 16.84 -5.98
N PRO A 121 36.22 16.28 -4.83
CA PRO A 121 37.01 15.29 -4.10
C PRO A 121 37.28 14.02 -4.90
N ASP A 122 38.48 13.45 -4.76
CA ASP A 122 38.86 12.23 -5.47
C ASP A 122 38.01 11.03 -5.07
N GLU A 123 37.54 10.99 -3.81
CA GLU A 123 36.62 9.96 -3.34
C GLU A 123 35.30 9.96 -4.09
N TYR A 124 34.75 11.14 -4.37
CA TYR A 124 33.51 11.27 -5.15
C TYR A 124 33.73 11.02 -6.64
N LYS A 125 34.90 11.38 -7.21
CA LYS A 125 35.25 11.03 -8.61
C LYS A 125 35.13 9.55 -8.91
N ARG A 126 35.43 8.71 -7.91
CA ARG A 126 35.30 7.27 -8.06
C ARG A 126 33.86 6.86 -8.34
N GLY A 127 32.87 7.60 -7.82
CA GLY A 127 31.45 7.37 -8.09
C GLY A 127 30.62 6.96 -6.86
N TRP A 128 29.31 6.84 -7.08
CA TRP A 128 28.33 6.40 -6.09
C TRP A 128 28.20 4.87 -6.07
N ILE A 129 27.97 4.27 -4.90
CA ILE A 129 27.73 2.82 -4.78
C ILE A 129 26.22 2.58 -4.81
N THR A 130 25.73 1.90 -5.86
CA THR A 130 24.32 1.54 -6.06
C THR A 130 23.88 0.44 -5.09
N GLU A 131 22.59 0.17 -5.00
CA GLU A 131 22.10 -0.96 -4.19
C GLU A 131 22.57 -2.32 -4.70
N THR A 132 22.84 -2.44 -6.00
CA THR A 132 23.50 -3.62 -6.60
C THR A 132 24.98 -3.76 -6.23
N ASN A 133 25.51 -2.90 -5.34
CA ASN A 133 26.91 -2.84 -4.94
C ASN A 133 27.87 -2.61 -6.13
N VAL A 134 27.38 -1.94 -7.16
CA VAL A 134 28.16 -1.52 -8.33
C VAL A 134 28.42 -0.03 -8.24
N ARG A 135 29.58 0.41 -8.75
CA ARG A 135 29.93 1.83 -8.72
C ARG A 135 29.41 2.53 -9.97
N TYR A 136 28.55 3.52 -9.79
CA TYR A 136 28.15 4.46 -10.84
C TYR A 136 29.15 5.63 -10.90
N PRO A 137 29.92 5.80 -11.99
CA PRO A 137 31.03 6.74 -12.04
C PRO A 137 30.56 8.20 -12.03
N LEU A 138 31.27 9.07 -11.31
CA LEU A 138 31.00 10.52 -11.21
C LEU A 138 32.28 11.34 -11.43
N PRO A 139 32.95 11.21 -12.59
CA PRO A 139 34.29 11.77 -12.83
C PRO A 139 34.34 13.31 -12.69
N LYS A 140 33.22 13.99 -12.90
CA LYS A 140 33.10 15.45 -12.85
C LYS A 140 32.06 15.88 -11.81
N PRO A 141 32.19 17.10 -11.25
CA PRO A 141 31.20 17.60 -10.30
C PRO A 141 29.80 17.76 -10.95
N GLU A 142 29.71 18.04 -12.25
CA GLU A 142 28.43 18.08 -12.96
C GLU A 142 27.67 16.76 -12.88
N ASP A 143 28.37 15.62 -12.88
CA ASP A 143 27.76 14.29 -12.75
C ASP A 143 27.12 14.12 -11.37
N GLY A 144 27.78 14.64 -10.32
CA GLY A 144 27.26 14.63 -8.95
C GLY A 144 26.01 15.50 -8.79
N VAL A 145 26.00 16.68 -9.40
CA VAL A 145 24.80 17.55 -9.43
C VAL A 145 23.66 16.86 -10.18
N ALA A 146 23.94 16.28 -11.34
CA ALA A 146 22.95 15.59 -12.16
C ALA A 146 22.31 14.42 -11.40
N LEU A 147 23.12 13.56 -10.77
CA LEU A 147 22.62 12.43 -10.00
C LEU A 147 21.75 12.87 -8.81
N ALA A 148 22.23 13.82 -8.01
CA ALA A 148 21.49 14.30 -6.84
C ALA A 148 20.16 14.94 -7.24
N THR A 149 20.15 15.72 -8.33
CA THR A 149 18.95 16.37 -8.85
C THR A 149 17.96 15.35 -9.39
N ALA A 150 18.42 14.36 -10.16
CA ALA A 150 17.56 13.34 -10.75
C ALA A 150 16.85 12.51 -9.67
N VAL A 151 17.60 12.00 -8.69
CA VAL A 151 17.03 11.20 -7.59
C VAL A 151 16.06 12.03 -6.73
N GLY A 152 16.43 13.27 -6.38
CA GLY A 152 15.56 14.15 -5.58
C GLY A 152 14.30 14.59 -6.33
N THR A 153 14.39 14.82 -7.65
CA THR A 153 13.23 15.14 -8.48
C THR A 153 12.29 13.94 -8.58
N PHE A 154 12.84 12.74 -8.77
CA PHE A 154 12.08 11.50 -8.83
C PHE A 154 11.33 11.24 -7.52
N SER A 155 12.00 11.30 -6.36
CA SER A 155 11.36 11.04 -5.07
C SER A 155 10.28 12.09 -4.75
N ALA A 156 10.56 13.36 -5.03
CA ALA A 156 9.58 14.43 -4.89
C ALA A 156 8.36 14.20 -5.79
N ALA A 157 8.57 13.82 -7.06
CA ALA A 157 7.48 13.57 -8.00
C ALA A 157 6.59 12.40 -7.55
N LEU A 158 7.17 11.30 -7.03
CA LEU A 158 6.40 10.18 -6.48
C LEU A 158 5.53 10.62 -5.29
N ILE A 159 6.11 11.40 -4.36
CA ILE A 159 5.41 11.89 -3.18
C ILE A 159 4.27 12.83 -3.55
N GLN A 160 4.52 13.76 -4.48
CA GLN A 160 3.49 14.71 -4.94
C GLN A 160 2.38 13.97 -5.70
N TYR A 161 2.71 13.05 -6.60
CA TYR A 161 1.71 12.25 -7.30
C TYR A 161 0.82 11.46 -6.33
N ALA A 162 1.42 10.80 -5.34
CA ALA A 162 0.67 10.09 -4.30
C ALA A 162 -0.23 11.04 -3.51
N ARG A 163 0.21 12.27 -3.26
CA ARG A 163 -0.58 13.30 -2.58
C ARG A 163 -1.78 13.72 -3.43
N ASP A 164 -1.56 14.02 -4.71
CA ASP A 164 -2.60 14.42 -5.64
C ASP A 164 -3.70 13.35 -5.77
N VAL A 165 -3.31 12.08 -5.89
CA VAL A 165 -4.27 10.95 -5.93
C VAL A 165 -5.06 10.83 -4.62
N LYS A 166 -4.43 11.03 -3.46
CA LYS A 166 -5.12 11.02 -2.17
C LYS A 166 -6.10 12.18 -2.03
N ASP A 167 -5.73 13.37 -2.52
CA ASP A 167 -6.61 14.54 -2.52
C ASP A 167 -7.81 14.32 -3.45
N LEU A 168 -7.62 13.67 -4.60
CA LEU A 168 -8.72 13.22 -5.47
C LEU A 168 -9.66 12.24 -4.75
N ILE A 169 -9.13 11.24 -4.03
CA ILE A 169 -9.94 10.28 -3.26
C ILE A 169 -10.73 10.99 -2.16
N LEU A 170 -10.11 11.93 -1.44
CA LEU A 170 -10.78 12.65 -0.36
C LEU A 170 -11.93 13.52 -0.87
N ALA A 171 -11.80 14.07 -2.08
CA ALA A 171 -12.79 14.94 -2.72
C ALA A 171 -13.98 14.22 -3.36
N THR A 172 -14.03 12.88 -3.41
CA THR A 172 -15.19 12.16 -3.96
C THR A 172 -16.34 12.07 -2.97
N ASP A 173 -17.59 12.05 -3.44
CA ASP A 173 -18.78 11.97 -2.58
C ASP A 173 -19.63 10.73 -2.84
N ASP A 174 -19.22 9.88 -3.77
CA ASP A 174 -19.95 8.68 -4.19
C ASP A 174 -19.03 7.50 -4.56
N ASP A 175 -19.59 6.29 -4.49
CA ASP A 175 -18.89 5.04 -4.75
C ASP A 175 -18.43 4.87 -6.20
N GLU A 176 -19.16 5.41 -7.18
CA GLU A 176 -18.86 5.26 -8.61
C GLU A 176 -17.61 6.06 -8.98
N THR A 177 -17.56 7.33 -8.57
CA THR A 177 -16.40 8.20 -8.73
C THR A 177 -15.20 7.64 -7.97
N LEU A 178 -15.41 7.17 -6.72
CA LEU A 178 -14.33 6.54 -5.96
C LEU A 178 -13.77 5.32 -6.70
N ALA A 179 -14.62 4.45 -7.26
CA ALA A 179 -14.19 3.27 -8.00
C ALA A 179 -13.40 3.63 -9.28
N ALA A 180 -13.79 4.70 -9.98
CA ALA A 180 -13.16 5.13 -11.23
C ALA A 180 -11.72 5.66 -11.07
N ILE A 181 -11.30 6.09 -9.87
CA ILE A 181 -9.92 6.57 -9.64
C ILE A 181 -8.94 5.40 -9.82
N ASN A 182 -8.11 5.46 -10.86
CA ASN A 182 -7.05 4.48 -11.07
C ASN A 182 -5.79 4.88 -10.29
N ILE A 183 -5.40 4.05 -9.33
CA ILE A 183 -4.22 4.29 -8.48
C ILE A 183 -2.94 3.64 -9.03
N ASN A 184 -3.03 2.79 -10.06
CA ASN A 184 -1.91 2.00 -10.57
C ASN A 184 -1.15 2.68 -11.70
N ASP A 185 -1.79 3.62 -12.39
CA ASP A 185 -1.23 4.32 -13.55
C ASP A 185 -0.78 5.73 -13.18
N GLY A 186 -0.06 6.40 -14.09
CA GLY A 186 0.32 7.82 -13.98
C GLY A 186 1.49 8.13 -13.04
N TRP A 187 2.09 7.11 -12.41
CA TRP A 187 3.26 7.28 -11.56
C TRP A 187 4.49 7.74 -12.37
N PRO A 188 5.31 8.65 -11.84
CA PRO A 188 6.62 8.98 -12.40
C PRO A 188 7.53 7.75 -12.57
N GLU A 189 8.31 7.74 -13.65
CA GLU A 189 9.33 6.72 -13.99
C GLU A 189 10.74 7.31 -14.02
#